data_AF-A0A084G4S6-F1
#
_entry.id   AF-A0A084G4S6-F1
#
_cell.length_a   1.000
_cell.length_b   1.000
_cell.length_c   1.000
_cell.angle_alpha   90.00
_cell.angle_beta   90.00
_cell.angle_gamma   90.00
#
_symmetry.space_group_name_H-M   'P 1'
#
loop_
_entity.id
_entity.type
_entity.pdbx_description
1 polymer ?
#
loop_
_entity_poly.entity_id
_entity_poly.type
_entity_poly.pdbx_seq_one_letter_code
_entity_poly.pdbx_strand_id
1 'polypeptide(L)'
;MGLVDYSDSDSDPDQALSEPEPKRRKSSTASAPSRTSTTETTPPTGRKPSLPPLPDHFHDLYASTVRQSVVDDPSLHHGRKRLIPHVVGNWPSHVYIEWHPSAEEHRTLVSLIQHAQKKLRGEATLTSLLTSDLGAPLPLHISLSRPLALTTAQKDRFLEAITTGIRSSLVAPFYVKPHTLKFWKSPDSNRTFLVLYVHPCPDPQIFSSPPPTTTSKAQTTPLTTLLHRCNSTARSFDLPLLYQKNGGSGPETDEDAFHVSLAWTLDDVPEGEEVIGSRDERDDKAPLDEVHGWAVAVAGVKVKIGNVVTHVGLEKGCAGGEGEIFSW
;
A
#
# COMPACT_ATOMS: atom_id res chain seq x y z
N MET A 1 -16.07 -16.63 -46.67
CA MET A 1 -17.36 -16.22 -47.26
C MET A 1 -18.40 -16.28 -46.16
N GLY A 2 -18.97 -15.13 -45.82
CA GLY A 2 -19.92 -14.97 -44.71
C GLY A 2 -20.00 -13.50 -44.30
N LEU A 3 -20.24 -12.64 -45.30
CA LEU A 3 -20.62 -11.24 -45.13
C LEU A 3 -21.99 -11.23 -44.44
N VAL A 4 -22.12 -10.54 -43.31
CA VAL A 4 -23.43 -10.25 -42.73
C VAL A 4 -23.73 -8.80 -43.09
N ASP A 5 -24.62 -8.64 -44.05
CA ASP A 5 -25.06 -7.35 -44.56
C ASP A 5 -25.93 -6.64 -43.52
N TYR A 6 -25.56 -5.38 -43.28
CA TYR A 6 -26.38 -4.40 -42.60
C TYR A 6 -27.50 -3.96 -43.55
N SER A 7 -28.76 -4.06 -43.11
CA SER A 7 -29.84 -3.31 -43.75
C SER A 7 -30.04 -2.00 -43.01
N ASP A 8 -29.48 -0.96 -43.59
CA ASP A 8 -29.93 0.42 -43.45
C ASP A 8 -31.37 0.53 -43.99
N SER A 9 -32.25 1.16 -43.21
CA SER A 9 -33.41 1.85 -43.77
C SER A 9 -33.42 3.26 -43.21
N ASP A 10 -33.34 4.18 -44.14
CA ASP A 10 -32.99 5.59 -44.03
C ASP A 10 -34.24 6.49 -43.76
N SER A 11 -33.95 7.62 -43.10
CA SER A 11 -34.58 8.95 -43.22
C SER A 11 -35.73 9.43 -42.28
N ASP A 12 -35.30 10.39 -41.44
CA ASP A 12 -35.86 11.55 -40.67
C ASP A 12 -37.11 12.31 -41.22
N PRO A 13 -37.73 13.33 -40.53
CA PRO A 13 -37.24 14.18 -39.40
C PRO A 13 -38.24 14.57 -38.27
N ASP A 14 -37.69 15.22 -37.23
CA ASP A 14 -38.25 16.26 -36.32
C ASP A 14 -39.59 16.05 -35.58
N GLN A 15 -39.54 15.78 -34.26
CA GLN A 15 -40.33 16.54 -33.28
C GLN A 15 -39.89 16.33 -31.81
N ALA A 16 -40.14 17.39 -31.04
CA ALA A 16 -39.57 17.74 -29.73
C ALA A 16 -40.12 16.97 -28.51
N LEU A 17 -39.26 16.87 -27.49
CA LEU A 17 -39.50 16.90 -26.02
C LEU A 17 -40.62 16.01 -25.41
N SER A 18 -40.23 15.02 -24.60
CA SER A 18 -40.78 14.79 -23.24
C SER A 18 -40.09 13.64 -22.48
N GLU A 19 -39.70 13.90 -21.22
CA GLU A 19 -39.21 12.93 -20.22
C GLU A 19 -40.29 11.88 -19.83
N PRO A 20 -39.90 10.65 -19.40
CA PRO A 20 -40.85 9.74 -18.76
C PRO A 20 -40.80 9.80 -17.23
N GLU A 21 -41.94 10.16 -16.62
CA GLU A 21 -42.23 10.15 -15.17
C GLU A 21 -42.38 8.73 -14.56
N PRO A 22 -42.21 8.59 -13.22
CA PRO A 22 -42.16 7.31 -12.51
C PRO A 22 -43.54 6.75 -12.13
N LYS A 23 -43.80 5.47 -12.43
CA LYS A 23 -45.07 4.79 -12.04
C LYS A 23 -45.04 4.28 -10.60
N ARG A 24 -45.94 4.84 -9.77
CA ARG A 24 -46.26 4.44 -8.39
C ARG A 24 -47.09 3.15 -8.29
N ARG A 25 -46.91 2.49 -7.14
CA ARG A 25 -47.49 1.26 -6.58
C ARG A 25 -49.02 1.19 -6.63
N LYS A 26 -49.55 -0.03 -6.75
CA LYS A 26 -50.94 -0.36 -6.43
C LYS A 26 -51.01 -1.43 -5.32
N SER A 27 -51.69 -1.06 -4.25
CA SER A 27 -52.07 -1.85 -3.08
C SER A 27 -53.25 -2.77 -3.38
N SER A 28 -53.26 -3.97 -2.79
CA SER A 28 -54.48 -4.73 -2.55
C SER A 28 -54.36 -5.51 -1.24
N THR A 29 -55.14 -5.06 -0.27
CA THR A 29 -55.51 -5.68 1.00
C THR A 29 -56.61 -6.75 0.81
N ALA A 30 -56.77 -7.60 1.83
CA ALA A 30 -57.81 -8.64 2.09
C ALA A 30 -57.28 -10.09 1.92
N SER A 31 -57.36 -11.05 2.85
CA SER A 31 -57.95 -11.17 4.20
C SER A 31 -57.34 -12.41 4.89
N ALA A 32 -57.28 -12.39 6.23
CA ALA A 32 -56.78 -13.48 7.10
C ALA A 32 -57.74 -14.69 7.21
N PRO A 33 -57.26 -15.79 7.82
CA PRO A 33 -57.89 -16.18 9.09
C PRO A 33 -56.88 -16.41 10.25
N SER A 34 -57.33 -15.94 11.43
CA SER A 34 -56.89 -16.28 12.80
C SER A 34 -57.00 -17.81 13.06
N ARG A 35 -56.37 -18.50 14.00
CA ARG A 35 -55.60 -18.19 15.23
C ARG A 35 -55.14 -19.56 15.78
N THR A 36 -53.88 -19.74 16.17
CA THR A 36 -53.55 -20.43 17.43
C THR A 36 -52.19 -19.97 17.93
N SER A 37 -52.18 -19.50 19.17
CA SER A 37 -51.07 -18.91 19.91
C SER A 37 -50.31 -19.97 20.71
N THR A 38 -48.97 -19.96 20.67
CA THR A 38 -48.12 -20.29 21.83
C THR A 38 -46.69 -19.79 21.58
N THR A 39 -46.34 -18.75 22.35
CA THR A 39 -45.08 -18.54 23.12
C THR A 39 -43.71 -18.53 22.42
N GLU A 40 -43.16 -17.32 22.32
CA GLU A 40 -41.77 -16.88 22.55
C GLU A 40 -40.61 -17.88 22.40
N THR A 41 -39.65 -17.57 21.50
CA THR A 41 -38.20 -17.50 21.76
C THR A 41 -37.50 -16.85 20.54
N THR A 42 -36.94 -15.66 20.75
CA THR A 42 -35.85 -14.93 20.02
C THR A 42 -35.69 -15.07 18.49
N PRO A 43 -35.61 -13.95 17.72
CA PRO A 43 -35.11 -14.00 16.35
C PRO A 43 -33.58 -14.22 16.35
N PRO A 44 -33.03 -15.16 15.56
CA PRO A 44 -31.59 -15.20 15.35
C PRO A 44 -31.19 -13.95 14.56
N THR A 45 -30.30 -13.15 15.15
CA THR A 45 -29.58 -12.08 14.48
C THR A 45 -28.76 -12.67 13.34
N GLY A 46 -29.36 -12.74 12.16
CA GLY A 46 -28.67 -13.08 10.93
C GLY A 46 -27.61 -12.05 10.63
N ARG A 47 -26.38 -12.29 11.08
CA ARG A 47 -25.19 -11.65 10.51
C ARG A 47 -25.20 -12.03 9.03
N LYS A 48 -25.40 -11.04 8.16
CA LYS A 48 -25.14 -11.21 6.73
C LYS A 48 -23.72 -11.81 6.61
N PRO A 49 -23.52 -12.89 5.83
CA PRO A 49 -22.18 -13.39 5.62
C PRO A 49 -21.36 -12.26 5.00
N SER A 50 -20.31 -11.82 5.71
CA SER A 50 -19.37 -10.85 5.19
C SER A 50 -18.73 -11.44 3.94
N LEU A 51 -18.65 -10.64 2.88
CA LEU A 51 -17.98 -11.05 1.66
C LEU A 51 -16.54 -11.48 1.97
N PRO A 52 -16.00 -12.50 1.27
CA PRO A 52 -14.61 -12.89 1.44
C PRO A 52 -13.69 -11.70 1.10
N PRO A 53 -12.52 -11.58 1.76
CA PRO A 53 -11.57 -10.54 1.43
C PRO A 53 -11.09 -10.69 -0.01
N LEU A 54 -10.69 -9.56 -0.60
CA LEU A 54 -10.14 -9.53 -1.95
C LEU A 54 -8.80 -10.29 -1.98
N PRO A 55 -8.50 -11.06 -3.04
CA PRO A 55 -7.21 -11.72 -3.16
C PRO A 55 -6.04 -10.71 -3.18
N ASP A 56 -4.93 -11.03 -2.51
CA ASP A 56 -3.77 -10.13 -2.36
C ASP A 56 -3.14 -9.66 -3.69
N HIS A 57 -3.37 -10.42 -4.77
CA HIS A 57 -2.84 -10.15 -6.12
C HIS A 57 -3.82 -9.37 -7.02
N PHE A 58 -5.02 -9.06 -6.56
CA PHE A 58 -6.05 -8.44 -7.40
C PHE A 58 -5.61 -7.07 -7.94
N HIS A 59 -5.05 -6.22 -7.07
CA HIS A 59 -4.61 -4.88 -7.46
C HIS A 59 -3.39 -4.89 -8.38
N ASP A 60 -2.60 -5.97 -8.36
CA ASP A 60 -1.40 -6.11 -9.19
C ASP A 60 -1.74 -6.12 -10.69
N LEU A 61 -2.94 -6.58 -11.04
CA LEU A 61 -3.45 -6.61 -12.43
C LEU A 61 -3.59 -5.22 -13.04
N TYR A 62 -3.76 -4.19 -12.21
CA TYR A 62 -3.98 -2.81 -12.63
C TYR A 62 -2.80 -1.90 -12.31
N ALA A 63 -1.72 -2.43 -11.74
CA ALA A 63 -0.51 -1.66 -11.40
C ALA A 63 0.29 -1.21 -12.64
N SER A 64 -0.05 -1.70 -13.83
CA SER A 64 0.58 -1.29 -15.08
C SER A 64 0.04 0.07 -15.54
N THR A 65 0.84 1.12 -15.42
CA THR A 65 0.54 2.40 -16.06
C THR A 65 0.86 2.33 -17.56
N VAL A 66 -0.11 2.68 -18.40
CA VAL A 66 0.08 2.80 -19.85
C VAL A 66 1.01 3.99 -20.10
N ARG A 67 2.10 3.79 -20.86
CA ARG A 67 3.03 4.87 -21.20
C ARG A 67 2.35 5.86 -22.14
N GLN A 68 2.41 7.14 -21.81
CA GLN A 68 1.97 8.23 -22.69
C GLN A 68 3.06 8.65 -23.70
N SER A 69 4.35 8.41 -23.41
CA SER A 69 5.46 8.75 -24.31
C SER A 69 6.67 7.81 -24.17
N VAL A 70 7.52 7.80 -25.20
CA VAL A 70 8.84 7.12 -25.22
C VAL A 70 9.98 8.10 -24.85
N VAL A 71 9.74 9.40 -24.97
CA VAL A 71 10.69 10.48 -24.64
C VAL A 71 10.48 10.90 -23.19
N ASP A 72 11.57 11.02 -22.43
CA ASP A 72 11.55 11.48 -21.04
C ASP A 72 11.28 12.98 -21.00
N ASP A 73 10.02 13.34 -20.80
CA ASP A 73 9.59 14.72 -20.61
C ASP A 73 9.35 14.98 -19.11
N PRO A 74 10.16 15.83 -18.46
CA PRO A 74 9.98 16.16 -17.05
C PRO A 74 8.59 16.71 -16.72
N SER A 75 7.92 17.36 -17.67
CA SER A 75 6.55 17.89 -17.49
C SER A 75 5.51 16.77 -17.35
N LEU A 76 5.70 15.63 -18.03
CA LEU A 76 4.87 14.43 -17.91
C LEU A 76 5.10 13.65 -16.60
N HIS A 77 6.08 14.07 -15.80
CA HIS A 77 6.44 13.42 -14.54
C HIS A 77 6.49 14.39 -13.35
N HIS A 78 5.72 15.49 -13.41
CA HIS A 78 5.65 16.49 -12.34
C HIS A 78 7.04 17.02 -11.93
N GLY A 79 7.91 17.28 -12.90
CA GLY A 79 9.29 17.74 -12.70
C GLY A 79 10.28 16.63 -12.32
N ARG A 80 9.91 15.34 -12.38
CA ARG A 80 10.84 14.24 -12.09
C ARG A 80 11.91 14.19 -13.18
N LYS A 81 13.14 14.53 -12.83
CA LYS A 81 14.30 14.18 -13.64
C LYS A 81 14.65 12.72 -13.35
N ARG A 82 14.51 11.81 -14.31
CA ARG A 82 14.88 10.41 -14.09
C ARG A 82 16.41 10.32 -13.94
N LEU A 83 16.87 9.72 -12.84
CA LEU A 83 18.29 9.41 -12.65
C LEU A 83 18.80 8.39 -13.68
N ILE A 84 17.92 7.50 -14.16
CA ILE A 84 18.24 6.46 -15.12
C ILE A 84 17.31 6.65 -16.34
N PRO A 85 17.82 7.15 -17.48
CA PRO A 85 17.04 7.23 -18.70
C PRO A 85 16.63 5.82 -19.15
N HIS A 86 15.50 5.69 -19.83
CA HIS A 86 15.05 4.40 -20.32
C HIS A 86 15.99 3.91 -21.43
N VAL A 87 16.84 2.95 -21.10
CA VAL A 87 17.66 2.21 -22.05
C VAL A 87 16.93 0.92 -22.42
N VAL A 88 16.75 0.65 -23.71
CA VAL A 88 16.16 -0.61 -24.17
C VAL A 88 16.97 -1.78 -23.60
N GLY A 89 16.29 -2.72 -22.94
CA GLY A 89 16.92 -3.84 -22.24
C GLY A 89 17.09 -3.63 -20.74
N ASN A 90 16.82 -2.43 -20.21
CA ASN A 90 16.76 -2.15 -18.78
C ASN A 90 15.31 -2.11 -18.28
N TRP A 91 15.08 -2.79 -17.17
CA TRP A 91 13.79 -3.01 -16.53
C TRP A 91 13.80 -2.30 -15.17
N PRO A 92 13.17 -1.11 -15.05
CA PRO A 92 13.01 -0.43 -13.77
C PRO A 92 12.29 -1.34 -12.79
N SER A 93 12.93 -1.60 -11.65
CA SER A 93 12.48 -2.60 -10.69
C SER A 93 12.53 -2.07 -9.27
N HIS A 94 11.66 -2.57 -8.40
CA HIS A 94 11.53 -2.12 -7.02
C HIS A 94 10.90 -3.21 -6.16
N VAL A 95 11.45 -3.44 -4.97
CA VAL A 95 10.92 -4.38 -3.98
C VAL A 95 10.36 -3.60 -2.80
N TYR A 96 9.10 -3.83 -2.45
CA TYR A 96 8.39 -3.03 -1.43
C TYR A 96 7.27 -3.82 -0.76
N ILE A 97 6.83 -3.36 0.41
CA ILE A 97 5.58 -3.78 1.05
C ILE A 97 4.51 -2.77 0.67
N GLU A 98 3.31 -3.23 0.32
CA GLU A 98 2.21 -2.39 -0.12
C GLU A 98 1.16 -2.23 0.98
N TRP A 99 0.67 -1.01 1.17
CA TRP A 99 -0.41 -0.67 2.08
C TRP A 99 -1.54 0.00 1.30
N HIS A 100 -2.75 -0.51 1.45
CA HIS A 100 -3.97 0.13 0.95
C HIS A 100 -4.72 0.78 2.13
N PRO A 101 -4.60 2.10 2.32
CA PRO A 101 -5.36 2.78 3.37
C PRO A 101 -6.86 2.57 3.17
N SER A 102 -7.58 2.29 4.25
CA SER A 102 -9.04 2.31 4.27
C SER A 102 -9.55 3.73 3.97
N ALA A 103 -10.85 3.88 3.68
CA ALA A 103 -11.44 5.19 3.44
C ALA A 103 -11.34 6.13 4.66
N GLU A 104 -11.23 5.58 5.88
CA GLU A 104 -11.00 6.36 7.10
C GLU A 104 -9.54 6.75 7.23
N GLU A 105 -8.63 5.80 7.11
CA GLU A 105 -7.18 6.05 7.14
C GLU A 105 -6.78 7.07 6.06
N HIS A 106 -7.33 6.97 4.85
CA HIS A 106 -7.10 7.92 3.77
C HIS A 106 -7.50 9.35 4.15
N ARG A 107 -8.69 9.54 4.74
CA ARG A 107 -9.15 10.86 5.20
C ARG A 107 -8.20 11.43 6.26
N THR A 108 -7.78 10.61 7.21
CA THR A 108 -6.86 11.03 8.28
C THR A 108 -5.48 11.38 7.72
N LEU A 109 -4.96 10.61 6.78
CA LEU A 109 -3.69 10.92 6.09
C LEU A 109 -3.78 12.19 5.23
N VAL A 110 -4.90 12.43 4.54
CA VAL A 110 -5.14 13.69 3.82
C VAL A 110 -5.14 14.87 4.78
N SER A 111 -5.82 14.74 5.93
CA SER A 111 -5.80 15.75 6.99
C SER A 111 -4.37 16.02 7.47
N LEU A 112 -3.57 14.98 7.69
CA LEU A 112 -2.17 15.09 8.09
C LEU A 112 -1.33 15.92 7.10
N ILE A 113 -1.48 15.66 5.79
CA ILE A 113 -0.81 16.42 4.73
C ILE A 113 -1.27 17.89 4.74
N GLN A 114 -2.57 18.16 4.94
CA GLN A 114 -3.08 19.53 5.01
C GLN A 114 -2.51 20.30 6.20
N HIS A 115 -2.35 19.66 7.36
CA HIS A 115 -1.71 20.28 8.52
C HIS A 115 -0.23 20.57 8.26
N ALA A 116 0.50 19.62 7.67
CA ALA A 116 1.89 19.85 7.24
C ALA A 116 1.99 21.02 6.25
N GLN A 117 1.08 21.10 5.28
CA GLN A 117 1.03 22.19 4.29
C GLN A 117 0.78 23.56 4.94
N LYS A 118 -0.10 23.64 5.95
CA LYS A 118 -0.36 24.88 6.70
C LYS A 118 0.86 25.34 7.48
N LYS A 119 1.62 24.41 8.09
CA LYS A 119 2.85 24.72 8.83
C LYS A 119 3.95 25.30 7.96
N LEU A 120 4.00 24.91 6.69
CA LEU A 120 4.93 25.49 5.72
C LEU A 120 4.55 26.93 5.33
N ARG A 121 3.41 27.48 5.79
CA ARG A 121 2.98 28.88 5.59
C ARG A 121 3.05 29.37 4.13
N GLY A 122 2.95 28.46 3.16
CA GLY A 122 3.03 28.76 1.73
C GLY A 122 4.45 28.88 1.16
N GLU A 123 5.49 28.60 1.96
CA GLU A 123 6.89 28.58 1.52
C GLU A 123 7.21 27.40 0.59
N ALA A 124 6.43 26.32 0.71
CA ALA A 124 6.59 25.11 -0.09
C ALA A 124 5.22 24.49 -0.42
N THR A 125 5.12 23.82 -1.56
CA THR A 125 3.91 23.12 -1.99
C THR A 125 4.10 21.61 -1.94
N LEU A 126 3.28 20.93 -1.13
CA LEU A 126 3.24 19.47 -1.02
C LEU A 126 2.32 18.87 -2.08
N THR A 127 2.88 17.95 -2.87
CA THR A 127 2.12 17.12 -3.81
C THR A 127 1.80 15.79 -3.14
N SER A 128 0.52 15.49 -2.95
CA SER A 128 0.06 14.25 -2.30
C SER A 128 0.36 13.01 -3.14
N LEU A 129 0.67 11.89 -2.46
CA LEU A 129 0.79 10.56 -3.04
C LEU A 129 -0.43 9.66 -2.77
N LEU A 130 -1.45 10.18 -2.07
CA LEU A 130 -2.60 9.39 -1.59
C LEU A 130 -3.73 9.26 -2.61
N THR A 131 -3.76 10.14 -3.63
CA THR A 131 -4.89 10.25 -4.55
C THR A 131 -4.37 10.49 -5.96
N SER A 132 -4.96 9.81 -6.94
CA SER A 132 -4.66 10.02 -8.36
C SER A 132 -5.31 11.30 -8.89
N ASP A 133 -4.91 11.73 -10.08
CA ASP A 133 -5.50 12.89 -10.76
C ASP A 133 -7.01 12.73 -11.03
N LEU A 134 -7.50 11.49 -11.04
CA LEU A 134 -8.92 11.14 -11.19
C LEU A 134 -9.65 10.99 -9.85
N GLY A 135 -9.01 11.33 -8.73
CA GLY A 135 -9.61 11.26 -7.40
C GLY A 135 -9.63 9.86 -6.77
N ALA A 136 -8.97 8.86 -7.36
CA ALA A 136 -8.93 7.51 -6.82
C ALA A 136 -7.86 7.38 -5.72
N PRO A 137 -8.13 6.73 -4.57
CA PRO A 137 -7.12 6.43 -3.56
C PRO A 137 -5.99 5.58 -4.14
N LEU A 138 -4.75 5.91 -3.78
CA LEU A 138 -3.56 5.19 -4.24
C LEU A 138 -2.95 4.38 -3.09
N PRO A 139 -2.36 3.20 -3.40
CA PRO A 139 -1.62 2.45 -2.41
C PRO A 139 -0.34 3.19 -2.02
N LEU A 140 0.04 3.01 -0.77
CA LEU A 140 1.29 3.45 -0.19
C LEU A 140 2.27 2.27 -0.10
N HIS A 141 3.55 2.55 0.16
CA HIS A 141 4.52 1.48 0.27
C HIS A 141 5.68 1.78 1.23
N ILE A 142 6.26 0.70 1.76
CA ILE A 142 7.52 0.68 2.52
C ILE A 142 8.58 0.04 1.64
N SER A 143 9.65 0.77 1.34
CA SER A 143 10.71 0.26 0.44
C SER A 143 11.59 -0.78 1.11
N LEU A 144 11.89 -1.85 0.39
CA LEU A 144 12.87 -2.89 0.76
C LEU A 144 14.07 -2.94 -0.21
N SER A 145 14.02 -2.19 -1.31
CA SER A 145 15.15 -1.93 -2.19
C SER A 145 15.20 -0.46 -2.59
N ARG A 146 16.36 0.01 -3.06
CA ARG A 146 16.44 1.23 -3.88
C ARG A 146 15.75 1.00 -5.24
N PRO A 147 15.50 2.03 -6.04
CA PRO A 147 15.16 1.85 -7.45
C PRO A 147 16.28 1.07 -8.16
N LEU A 148 15.91 -0.06 -8.78
CA LEU A 148 16.85 -0.96 -9.45
C LEU A 148 16.68 -0.87 -10.98
N ALA A 149 17.76 -1.13 -11.72
CA ALA A 149 17.72 -1.26 -13.17
C ALA A 149 18.24 -2.65 -13.57
N LEU A 150 17.32 -3.60 -13.74
CA LEU A 150 17.66 -4.97 -14.13
C LEU A 150 17.83 -5.08 -15.65
N THR A 151 18.79 -5.85 -16.11
CA THR A 151 18.87 -6.17 -17.55
C THR A 151 17.90 -7.30 -17.92
N THR A 152 17.57 -7.44 -19.20
CA THR A 152 16.78 -8.59 -19.71
C THR A 152 17.38 -9.94 -19.31
N ALA A 153 18.71 -10.06 -19.23
CA ALA A 153 19.38 -11.29 -18.82
C ALA A 153 19.26 -11.58 -17.30
N GLN A 154 19.05 -10.54 -16.49
CA GLN A 154 18.98 -10.66 -15.03
C GLN A 154 17.55 -10.83 -14.51
N LYS A 155 16.53 -10.27 -15.18
CA LYS A 155 15.17 -10.10 -14.63
C LYS A 155 14.56 -11.38 -14.03
N ASP A 156 14.65 -12.50 -14.74
CA ASP A 156 13.98 -13.75 -14.32
C ASP A 156 14.75 -14.42 -13.18
N ARG A 157 16.09 -14.45 -13.26
CA ARG A 157 16.95 -14.96 -12.19
C ARG A 157 16.84 -14.12 -10.92
N PHE A 158 16.72 -12.80 -11.07
CA PHE A 158 16.52 -11.90 -9.95
C PHE A 158 15.18 -12.19 -9.26
N LEU A 159 14.09 -12.31 -10.04
CA LEU A 159 12.77 -12.61 -9.51
C LEU A 159 12.74 -13.96 -8.75
N GLU A 160 13.39 -14.99 -9.30
CA GLU A 160 13.51 -16.29 -8.64
C GLU A 160 14.30 -16.20 -7.34
N ALA A 161 15.47 -15.54 -7.37
CA ALA A 161 16.34 -15.38 -6.21
C ALA A 161 15.67 -14.58 -5.09
N ILE A 162 15.03 -13.45 -5.40
CA ILE A 162 14.36 -12.61 -4.41
C ILE A 162 13.15 -13.33 -3.81
N THR A 163 12.36 -14.03 -4.64
CA THR A 163 11.21 -14.81 -4.19
C THR A 163 11.64 -15.92 -3.23
N THR A 164 12.71 -16.65 -3.60
CA THR A 164 13.28 -17.70 -2.76
C THR A 164 13.81 -17.12 -1.45
N GLY A 165 14.56 -16.03 -1.50
CA GLY A 165 15.14 -15.37 -0.32
C GLY A 165 14.09 -14.83 0.65
N ILE A 166 12.95 -14.34 0.15
CA ILE A 166 11.82 -13.90 0.98
C ILE A 166 11.13 -15.11 1.61
N ARG A 167 10.80 -16.16 0.84
CA ARG A 167 10.14 -17.37 1.40
C ARG A 167 11.02 -18.07 2.42
N SER A 168 12.32 -18.23 2.13
CA SER A 168 13.29 -18.84 3.06
C SER A 168 13.63 -17.96 4.27
N SER A 169 13.07 -16.75 4.37
CA SER A 169 13.25 -15.90 5.55
C SER A 169 12.47 -16.41 6.76
N LEU A 170 11.45 -17.24 6.54
CA LEU A 170 10.51 -17.72 7.56
C LEU A 170 9.83 -16.60 8.36
N VAL A 171 9.81 -15.38 7.79
CA VAL A 171 9.09 -14.25 8.35
C VAL A 171 7.60 -14.53 8.15
N ALA A 172 6.88 -14.68 9.25
CA ALA A 172 5.44 -14.80 9.24
C ALA A 172 4.77 -13.44 8.97
N PRO A 173 3.51 -13.42 8.47
CA PRO A 173 2.72 -12.20 8.43
C PRO A 173 2.76 -11.46 9.77
N PHE A 174 2.96 -10.15 9.72
CA PHE A 174 3.17 -9.30 10.89
C PHE A 174 2.46 -7.96 10.71
N TYR A 175 2.49 -7.11 11.73
CA TYR A 175 1.92 -5.76 11.66
C TYR A 175 3.01 -4.71 11.81
N VAL A 176 2.80 -3.57 11.18
CA VAL A 176 3.60 -2.36 11.39
C VAL A 176 2.67 -1.25 11.86
N LYS A 177 3.17 -0.41 12.77
CA LYS A 177 2.44 0.79 13.18
C LYS A 177 3.22 2.05 12.80
N PRO A 178 2.54 3.10 12.34
CA PRO A 178 3.18 4.38 12.09
C PRO A 178 3.44 5.14 13.39
N HIS A 179 4.50 5.96 13.43
CA HIS A 179 4.87 6.72 14.63
C HIS A 179 5.33 8.15 14.43
N THR A 180 6.19 8.47 13.45
CA THR A 180 6.79 9.81 13.38
C THR A 180 6.66 10.39 11.99
N LEU A 181 6.24 11.65 11.90
CA LEU A 181 6.10 12.39 10.65
C LEU A 181 7.24 13.39 10.49
N LYS A 182 8.05 13.26 9.43
CA LYS A 182 9.23 14.11 9.17
C LYS A 182 9.39 14.41 7.68
N PHE A 183 10.14 15.45 7.37
CA PHE A 183 10.68 15.64 6.03
C PHE A 183 11.98 14.86 5.85
N TRP A 184 12.06 14.11 4.75
CA TRP A 184 13.23 13.31 4.38
C TRP A 184 13.69 13.64 2.96
N LYS A 185 14.93 14.06 2.81
CA LYS A 185 15.50 14.37 1.50
C LYS A 185 16.00 13.10 0.85
N SER A 186 15.48 12.80 -0.33
CA SER A 186 15.85 11.57 -1.01
C SER A 186 17.29 11.65 -1.55
N PRO A 187 18.18 10.68 -1.27
CA PRO A 187 19.48 10.59 -1.93
C PRO A 187 19.34 10.15 -3.39
N ASP A 188 18.16 9.65 -3.77
CA ASP A 188 17.81 9.14 -5.10
C ASP A 188 16.98 10.14 -5.93
N SER A 189 16.78 11.37 -5.47
CA SER A 189 16.10 12.40 -6.27
C SER A 189 16.36 13.82 -5.75
N ASN A 190 15.92 14.83 -6.51
CA ASN A 190 15.89 16.22 -6.06
C ASN A 190 14.62 16.55 -5.25
N ARG A 191 13.92 15.54 -4.72
CA ARG A 191 12.66 15.72 -3.98
C ARG A 191 12.87 15.52 -2.49
N THR A 192 12.16 16.31 -1.71
CA THR A 192 11.99 16.08 -0.28
C THR A 192 10.61 15.48 -0.05
N PHE A 193 10.57 14.38 0.70
CA PHE A 193 9.34 13.63 0.96
C PHE A 193 8.85 13.91 2.38
N LEU A 194 7.53 14.06 2.53
CA LEU A 194 6.87 13.97 3.82
C LEU A 194 6.67 12.48 4.12
N VAL A 195 7.44 11.97 5.09
CA VAL A 195 7.49 10.53 5.40
C VAL A 195 6.92 10.25 6.78
N LEU A 196 6.17 9.16 6.86
CA LEU A 196 5.63 8.59 8.09
C LEU A 196 6.43 7.33 8.42
N TYR A 197 7.26 7.41 9.45
CA TYR A 197 8.06 6.29 9.93
C TYR A 197 7.20 5.21 10.56
N VAL A 198 7.64 3.97 10.39
CA VAL A 198 6.90 2.77 10.83
C VAL A 198 7.84 1.80 11.52
N HIS A 199 7.31 1.07 12.50
CA HIS A 199 8.03 -0.03 13.14
C HIS A 199 7.12 -1.24 13.35
N PRO A 200 7.68 -2.46 13.45
CA PRO A 200 6.89 -3.67 13.69
C PRO A 200 6.16 -3.59 15.05
N CYS A 201 4.94 -4.09 15.08
CA CYS A 201 4.12 -4.17 16.29
C CYS A 201 3.46 -5.56 16.43
N PRO A 202 3.06 -5.96 17.64
CA PRO A 202 2.31 -7.19 17.84
C PRO A 202 0.94 -7.13 17.17
N ASP A 203 0.37 -8.30 16.89
CA ASP A 203 -0.99 -8.40 16.33
C ASP A 203 -2.02 -7.76 17.29
N PRO A 204 -2.80 -6.76 16.83
CA PRO A 204 -3.83 -6.10 17.64
C PRO A 204 -4.86 -7.07 18.23
N GLN A 205 -5.09 -8.23 17.60
CA GLN A 205 -6.05 -9.24 18.08
C GLN A 205 -5.50 -10.16 19.17
N ILE A 206 -4.17 -10.22 19.37
CA ILE A 206 -3.51 -11.12 20.35
C ILE A 206 -3.24 -10.41 21.69
N PHE A 207 -3.58 -9.11 21.81
CA PHE A 207 -3.32 -8.24 22.96
C PHE A 207 -4.09 -8.54 24.27
N SER A 208 -4.56 -9.77 24.49
CA SER A 208 -4.95 -10.23 25.84
C SER A 208 -3.77 -10.77 26.67
N SER A 209 -2.54 -10.76 26.15
CA SER A 209 -1.35 -11.25 26.87
C SER A 209 -0.28 -10.16 26.97
N PRO A 210 0.31 -9.94 28.16
CA PRO A 210 1.38 -8.95 28.32
C PRO A 210 2.61 -9.35 27.48
N PRO A 211 3.36 -8.38 26.94
CA PRO A 211 4.59 -8.67 26.20
C PRO A 211 5.59 -9.35 27.14
N PRO A 212 6.31 -10.39 26.69
CA PRO A 212 7.40 -10.95 27.47
C PRO A 212 8.45 -9.86 27.69
N THR A 213 8.65 -9.46 28.94
CA THR A 213 9.76 -8.63 29.37
C THR A 213 11.05 -9.45 29.23
N THR A 214 11.69 -9.38 28.08
CA THR A 214 13.05 -9.91 27.90
C THR A 214 14.00 -8.82 27.44
N THR A 215 14.81 -8.43 28.40
CA THR A 215 16.00 -7.59 28.35
C THR A 215 16.98 -8.04 27.24
N SER A 216 17.50 -7.07 26.48
CA SER A 216 18.84 -7.04 25.85
C SER A 216 19.26 -8.24 24.95
N LYS A 217 19.03 -8.07 23.64
CA LYS A 217 19.95 -8.31 22.50
C LYS A 217 19.21 -7.81 21.26
N ALA A 218 19.90 -7.16 20.31
CA ALA A 218 19.30 -6.64 19.09
C ALA A 218 18.47 -7.72 18.38
N GLN A 219 17.16 -7.74 18.63
CA GLN A 219 16.25 -8.64 17.97
C GLN A 219 16.09 -8.12 16.56
N THR A 220 16.54 -8.89 15.58
CA THR A 220 16.28 -8.63 14.17
C THR A 220 14.78 -8.68 13.97
N THR A 221 14.16 -7.54 13.68
CA THR A 221 12.74 -7.44 13.42
C THR A 221 12.36 -8.10 12.08
N PRO A 222 11.06 -8.39 11.83
CA PRO A 222 10.60 -8.86 10.54
C PRO A 222 11.03 -7.97 9.37
N LEU A 223 10.92 -6.64 9.53
CA LEU A 223 11.33 -5.66 8.51
C LEU A 223 12.83 -5.72 8.23
N THR A 224 13.67 -5.76 9.27
CA THR A 224 15.12 -5.83 9.07
C THR A 224 15.53 -7.15 8.43
N THR A 225 14.89 -8.26 8.81
CA THR A 225 15.11 -9.58 8.19
C THR A 225 14.79 -9.56 6.69
N LEU A 226 13.63 -9.01 6.31
CA LEU A 226 13.25 -8.86 4.90
C LEU A 226 14.22 -7.94 4.14
N LEU A 227 14.60 -6.80 4.73
CA LEU A 227 15.60 -5.90 4.16
C LEU A 227 16.94 -6.61 3.93
N HIS A 228 17.42 -7.40 4.89
CA HIS A 228 18.66 -8.16 4.75
C HIS A 228 18.60 -9.15 3.58
N ARG A 229 17.47 -9.85 3.40
CA ARG A 229 17.26 -10.75 2.25
C ARG A 229 17.24 -9.99 0.92
N CYS A 230 16.55 -8.85 0.89
CA CYS A 230 16.50 -7.99 -0.29
C CYS A 230 17.89 -7.43 -0.65
N ASN A 231 18.62 -6.89 0.32
CA ASN A 231 19.98 -6.40 0.12
C ASN A 231 20.98 -7.52 -0.25
N SER A 232 20.81 -8.73 0.29
CA SER A 232 21.66 -9.87 -0.08
C SER A 232 21.45 -10.25 -1.54
N THR A 233 20.19 -10.27 -1.99
CA THR A 233 19.84 -10.55 -3.39
C THR A 233 20.31 -9.41 -4.30
N ALA A 234 20.09 -8.15 -3.94
CA ALA A 234 20.58 -7.01 -4.72
C ALA A 234 22.11 -7.08 -4.89
N ARG A 235 22.84 -7.41 -3.83
CA ARG A 235 24.31 -7.56 -3.86
C ARG A 235 24.76 -8.66 -4.83
N SER A 236 24.07 -9.80 -4.90
CA SER A 236 24.46 -10.89 -5.81
C SER A 236 24.22 -10.58 -7.30
N PHE A 237 23.55 -9.46 -7.59
CA PHE A 237 23.32 -8.95 -8.95
C PHE A 237 24.04 -7.62 -9.21
N ASP A 238 24.97 -7.23 -8.32
CA ASP A 238 25.71 -5.95 -8.39
C ASP A 238 24.80 -4.70 -8.42
N LEU A 239 23.70 -4.76 -7.67
CA LEU A 239 22.69 -3.71 -7.58
C LEU A 239 22.86 -2.85 -6.31
N PRO A 240 22.38 -1.59 -6.31
CA PRO A 240 22.49 -0.72 -5.16
C PRO A 240 21.68 -1.23 -3.96
N LEU A 241 22.24 -1.06 -2.76
CA LEU A 241 21.65 -1.53 -1.50
C LEU A 241 20.87 -0.41 -0.81
N LEU A 242 19.81 -0.76 -0.10
CA LEU A 242 19.00 0.17 0.68
C LEU A 242 19.55 0.29 2.12
N TYR A 243 19.53 1.51 2.67
CA TYR A 243 19.97 1.85 4.03
C TYR A 243 21.43 1.48 4.37
N GLN A 244 22.35 1.59 3.41
CA GLN A 244 23.77 1.40 3.64
C GLN A 244 24.46 2.75 3.93
N LYS A 245 25.13 2.87 5.09
CA LYS A 245 26.01 4.00 5.40
C LYS A 245 27.40 3.74 4.80
N ASN A 246 28.05 4.76 4.24
CA ASN A 246 29.43 4.64 3.76
C ASN A 246 30.37 4.35 4.95
N GLY A 247 31.02 3.18 4.96
CA GLY A 247 32.13 2.87 5.88
C GLY A 247 31.89 1.80 6.95
N GLY A 248 30.69 1.21 7.05
CA GLY A 248 30.39 0.14 8.01
C GLY A 248 30.02 -1.18 7.34
N SER A 249 30.60 -2.30 7.81
CA SER A 249 30.28 -3.66 7.37
C SER A 249 28.92 -4.11 7.95
N GLY A 250 27.82 -3.66 7.34
CA GLY A 250 26.46 -4.08 7.67
C GLY A 250 25.45 -2.94 7.53
N PRO A 251 24.15 -3.23 7.32
CA PRO A 251 23.14 -2.22 7.50
C PRO A 251 23.04 -1.92 9.01
N GLU A 252 23.44 -0.73 9.44
CA GLU A 252 22.93 -0.19 10.69
C GLU A 252 21.44 0.06 10.47
N THR A 253 20.62 -0.93 10.80
CA THR A 253 19.18 -0.75 10.80
C THR A 253 18.83 0.06 12.04
N ASP A 254 18.96 1.38 11.95
CA ASP A 254 18.20 2.26 12.85
C ASP A 254 16.73 1.82 12.71
N GLU A 255 16.07 1.52 13.82
CA GLU A 255 14.65 1.14 13.82
C GLU A 255 13.79 2.21 13.14
N ASP A 256 14.31 3.44 13.07
CA ASP A 256 13.77 4.60 12.38
C ASP A 256 14.14 4.70 10.89
N ALA A 257 14.55 3.63 10.21
CA ALA A 257 14.86 3.70 8.77
C ALA A 257 13.60 3.57 7.89
N PHE A 258 12.69 2.68 8.30
CA PHE A 258 11.53 2.29 7.49
C PHE A 258 10.43 3.34 7.56
N HIS A 259 9.91 3.73 6.39
CA HIS A 259 8.91 4.78 6.30
C HIS A 259 8.03 4.60 5.08
N VAL A 260 6.89 5.30 5.12
CA VAL A 260 5.94 5.45 4.04
C VAL A 260 5.94 6.91 3.59
N SER A 261 6.05 7.16 2.29
CA SER A 261 5.98 8.53 1.74
C SER A 261 4.53 8.94 1.51
N LEU A 262 4.09 10.06 2.10
CA LEU A 262 2.71 10.57 1.99
C LEU A 262 2.58 11.69 0.95
N ALA A 263 3.61 12.52 0.83
CA ALA A 263 3.67 13.64 -0.10
C ALA A 263 5.12 13.95 -0.46
N TRP A 264 5.34 14.81 -1.46
CA TRP A 264 6.66 15.32 -1.82
C TRP A 264 6.62 16.79 -2.23
N THR A 265 7.77 17.46 -2.16
CA THR A 265 7.98 18.80 -2.71
C THR A 265 9.35 18.91 -3.41
N LEU A 266 9.48 19.89 -4.29
CA LEU A 266 10.75 20.32 -4.89
C LEU A 266 11.33 21.57 -4.19
N ASP A 267 10.54 22.19 -3.33
CA ASP A 267 10.93 23.36 -2.56
C ASP A 267 11.84 22.94 -1.40
N ASP A 268 12.60 23.91 -0.89
CA ASP A 268 13.46 23.67 0.27
C ASP A 268 12.60 23.65 1.54
N VAL A 269 12.70 22.57 2.31
CA VAL A 269 11.96 22.37 3.56
C VAL A 269 12.91 21.85 4.63
N PRO A 270 12.69 22.19 5.92
CA PRO A 270 13.58 21.79 7.00
C PRO A 270 13.65 20.25 7.09
N GLU A 271 14.83 19.69 6.83
CA GLU A 271 15.08 18.25 6.86
C GLU A 271 15.19 17.72 8.29
N GLY A 272 14.63 16.54 8.56
CA GLY A 272 14.80 15.83 9.82
C GLY A 272 14.01 16.38 11.00
N GLU A 273 13.41 17.57 10.87
CA GLU A 273 12.51 18.12 11.88
C GLU A 273 11.16 17.38 11.88
N GLU A 274 10.67 17.08 13.08
CA GLU A 274 9.36 16.48 13.27
C GLU A 274 8.28 17.53 12.97
N VAL A 275 7.48 17.28 11.94
CA VAL A 275 6.50 18.24 11.42
C VAL A 275 5.40 18.54 12.45
N ILE A 276 5.17 17.62 13.40
CA ILE A 276 4.12 17.72 14.43
C ILE A 276 4.72 17.71 15.86
N GLY A 277 6.02 17.91 15.99
CA GLY A 277 6.75 17.89 17.26
C GLY A 277 6.63 19.18 18.10
N SER A 278 5.84 19.11 19.17
CA SER A 278 6.00 19.82 20.46
C SER A 278 5.62 21.29 20.67
N ARG A 279 5.30 22.15 19.67
CA ARG A 279 5.10 23.58 20.00
C ARG A 279 3.97 24.41 19.41
N ASP A 280 3.05 23.91 18.58
CA ASP A 280 1.84 24.70 18.32
C ASP A 280 0.61 23.83 18.04
N GLU A 281 -0.48 24.24 18.68
CA GLU A 281 -1.89 23.85 18.49
C GLU A 281 -2.33 22.45 18.96
N ARG A 282 -3.27 22.45 19.92
CA ARG A 282 -3.91 21.27 20.52
C ARG A 282 -4.69 20.43 19.48
N ASP A 283 -5.01 21.00 18.32
CA ASP A 283 -5.70 20.36 17.20
C ASP A 283 -4.79 19.42 16.37
N ASP A 284 -3.49 19.73 16.27
CA ASP A 284 -2.55 19.00 15.39
C ASP A 284 -2.18 17.60 15.91
N LYS A 285 -2.33 17.36 17.21
CA LYS A 285 -2.02 16.06 17.82
C LYS A 285 -3.08 15.00 17.52
N ALA A 286 -4.34 15.40 17.37
CA ALA A 286 -5.43 14.44 17.22
C ALA A 286 -5.29 13.53 15.98
N PRO A 287 -4.93 14.04 14.78
CA PRO A 287 -4.70 13.17 13.63
C PRO A 287 -3.51 12.22 13.80
N LEU A 288 -2.45 12.66 14.49
CA LEU A 288 -1.26 11.83 14.70
C LEU A 288 -1.49 10.77 15.78
N ASP A 289 -2.22 11.12 16.84
CA ASP A 289 -2.64 10.19 17.90
C ASP A 289 -3.53 9.07 17.35
N GLU A 290 -4.42 9.39 16.40
CA GLU A 290 -5.20 8.38 15.68
C GLU A 290 -4.29 7.45 14.86
N VAL A 291 -3.36 8.02 14.10
CA VAL A 291 -2.38 7.28 13.28
C VAL A 291 -1.50 6.35 14.14
N HIS A 292 -1.16 6.75 15.37
CA HIS A 292 -0.40 5.91 16.32
C HIS A 292 -1.15 4.66 16.77
N GLY A 293 -2.47 4.68 16.71
CA GLY A 293 -3.33 3.54 17.04
C GLY A 293 -3.44 2.51 15.92
N TRP A 294 -2.97 2.81 14.72
CA TRP A 294 -3.12 1.92 13.57
C TRP A 294 -2.16 0.74 13.60
N ALA A 295 -2.62 -0.37 13.03
CA ALA A 295 -1.83 -1.57 12.80
C ALA A 295 -2.04 -2.03 11.36
N VAL A 296 -1.03 -1.80 10.53
CA VAL A 296 -1.06 -2.16 9.11
C VAL A 296 -0.57 -3.60 8.95
N ALA A 297 -1.43 -4.46 8.44
CA ALA A 297 -1.10 -5.86 8.20
C ALA A 297 -0.12 -6.00 7.02
N VAL A 298 0.92 -6.79 7.22
CA VAL A 298 1.91 -7.15 6.19
C VAL A 298 1.79 -8.64 5.92
N ALA A 299 1.13 -8.97 4.81
CA ALA A 299 0.94 -10.35 4.36
C ALA A 299 2.01 -10.82 3.35
N GLY A 300 2.75 -9.89 2.73
CA GLY A 300 3.62 -10.19 1.61
C GLY A 300 4.47 -9.02 1.17
N VAL A 301 5.35 -9.30 0.21
CA VAL A 301 6.23 -8.35 -0.45
C VAL A 301 5.89 -8.30 -1.93
N LYS A 302 5.85 -7.11 -2.51
CA LYS A 302 5.68 -6.87 -3.95
C LYS A 302 7.04 -6.72 -4.61
N VAL A 303 7.21 -7.41 -5.74
CA VAL A 303 8.38 -7.30 -6.62
C VAL A 303 7.91 -6.76 -7.95
N LYS A 304 8.21 -5.48 -8.21
CA LYS A 304 7.91 -4.83 -9.49
C LYS A 304 9.11 -4.95 -10.42
N ILE A 305 8.89 -5.43 -11.64
CA ILE A 305 9.88 -5.47 -12.72
C ILE A 305 9.22 -4.94 -14.00
N GLY A 306 9.61 -3.75 -14.42
CA GLY A 306 8.96 -3.05 -15.51
C GLY A 306 7.50 -2.71 -15.18
N ASN A 307 6.57 -3.29 -15.95
CA ASN A 307 5.13 -3.11 -15.78
C ASN A 307 4.46 -4.29 -15.04
N VAL A 308 5.22 -5.31 -14.64
CA VAL A 308 4.70 -6.48 -13.94
C VAL A 308 4.98 -6.34 -12.44
N VAL A 309 3.98 -6.62 -11.62
CA VAL A 309 4.10 -6.72 -10.16
C VAL A 309 3.81 -8.16 -9.76
N THR A 310 4.74 -8.76 -9.01
CA THR A 310 4.61 -10.12 -8.47
C THR A 310 4.47 -10.04 -6.95
N HIS A 311 3.41 -10.64 -6.41
CA HIS A 311 3.22 -10.80 -4.96
C HIS A 311 3.94 -12.05 -4.43
N VAL A 312 4.80 -11.85 -3.43
CA VAL A 312 5.48 -12.91 -2.68
C VAL A 312 4.92 -12.93 -1.26
N GLY A 313 3.98 -13.84 -1.00
CA GLY A 313 3.37 -14.00 0.32
C GLY A 313 4.34 -14.49 1.39
N LEU A 314 4.14 -14.02 2.62
CA LEU A 314 4.85 -14.46 3.81
C LEU A 314 4.24 -15.77 4.32
N GLU A 315 5.07 -16.69 4.82
CA GLU A 315 4.61 -18.00 5.28
C GLU A 315 3.95 -17.89 6.65
N LYS A 316 2.70 -18.34 6.80
CA LYS A 316 2.11 -18.49 8.13
C LYS A 316 2.94 -19.52 8.89
N GLY A 317 3.58 -19.13 9.99
CA GLY A 317 4.30 -20.07 10.84
C GLY A 317 3.38 -21.25 11.14
N CYS A 318 3.77 -22.45 10.72
CA CYS A 318 3.06 -23.66 11.10
C CYS A 318 3.19 -23.79 12.62
N ALA A 319 2.15 -23.41 13.36
CA ALA A 319 1.94 -23.96 14.68
C ALA A 319 1.80 -25.47 14.45
N GLY A 320 2.76 -26.25 14.96
CA GLY A 320 2.78 -27.70 14.79
C GLY A 320 1.47 -28.29 15.29
N GLY A 321 0.58 -28.63 14.35
CA GLY A 321 -0.52 -29.54 14.63
C GLY A 321 0.09 -30.91 14.80
N GLU A 322 0.05 -31.41 16.03
CA GLU A 322 0.28 -32.83 16.32
C GLU A 322 -0.55 -33.65 15.34
N GLY A 323 0.12 -34.56 14.63
CA GLY A 323 -0.55 -35.52 13.77
C GLY A 323 -1.41 -36.44 14.63
N GLU A 324 -2.72 -36.20 14.63
CA GLU A 324 -3.68 -37.25 14.98
C GLU A 324 -3.57 -38.35 13.91
N ILE A 325 -2.83 -39.40 14.28
CA ILE A 325 -2.83 -40.68 13.59
C ILE A 325 -4.22 -41.27 13.76
N PHE A 326 -5.08 -41.12 12.76
CA PHE A 326 -6.29 -41.94 12.65
C PHE A 326 -5.88 -43.35 12.21
N SER A 327 -5.91 -44.28 13.16
CA SER A 327 -5.91 -45.72 12.90
C SER A 327 -7.24 -46.14 12.27
N TRP A 328 -7.16 -46.82 11.13
CA TRP A 328 -8.17 -47.75 10.64
C TRP A 328 -7.55 -49.14 10.57
#